data_AF-A0A9E7AZ65-F1
#
_entry.id   AF-A0A9E7AZ65-F1
#
_cell.length_a   1.000
_cell.length_b   1.000
_cell.length_c   1.000
_cell.angle_alpha   90.00
_cell.angle_beta   90.00
_cell.angle_gamma   90.00
#
_symmetry.space_group_name_H-M   'P 1'
#
loop_
_entity.id
_entity.type
_entity.pdbx_description
1 polymer ?
#
loop_
_entity_poly.entity_id
_entity_poly.type
_entity_poly.pdbx_seq_one_letter_code
_entity_poly.pdbx_strand_id
1 'polypeptide(L)'
;MKLLQSVFLFLLAASPALAQTEPTDEGLSSEVHKAYAGKVAFSSSKIEFQKENTADFKTHFNYGDPIYGRVYFAKGLNREYFAMGWDFSGDTWYSFEIKLNGEKIGPFSSKFDKTWTTFLETISPTAAEVSAGTKKGYIQAMAGLLKQGENTVELVYYVQQSEKGKRGKEICRSNFLLDVSAAQFAKLSPSPKFTNLKTMWSGTDAWKEWTVTVNDQRGSLKTVWSGADAWKEWKYSVSGSSGTIKTMSGADAWKEWRITDGSKTYTVKTMWSGDDAWKEWRCTDGGSFNIKTMWSGDDAWKEWRITDDISAPAEVKMALVFAAAIAGHTIPRG
;
A
#
# COMPACT_ATOMS: atom_id res chain seq x y z
N MET A 1 -41.59 -72.57 12.47
CA MET A 1 -40.85 -72.76 11.19
C MET A 1 -39.78 -71.68 11.11
N LYS A 2 -38.53 -72.05 10.86
CA LYS A 2 -37.30 -71.31 11.19
C LYS A 2 -37.10 -70.02 10.38
N LEU A 3 -36.73 -68.92 11.06
CA LEU A 3 -36.15 -67.70 10.47
C LEU A 3 -34.64 -67.94 10.26
N LEU A 4 -34.15 -67.78 9.02
CA LEU A 4 -32.72 -67.78 8.70
C LEU A 4 -32.21 -66.33 8.73
N GLN A 5 -31.29 -66.02 9.63
CA GLN A 5 -30.51 -64.78 9.64
C GLN A 5 -29.22 -65.02 8.84
N SER A 6 -29.09 -64.39 7.67
CA SER A 6 -27.85 -64.37 6.88
C SER A 6 -26.94 -63.25 7.38
N VAL A 7 -25.85 -63.60 8.05
CA VAL A 7 -24.77 -62.69 8.41
C VAL A 7 -23.85 -62.54 7.20
N PHE A 8 -23.84 -61.35 6.58
CA PHE A 8 -22.87 -61.00 5.55
C PHE A 8 -21.57 -60.52 6.21
N LEU A 9 -20.55 -61.38 6.21
CA LEU A 9 -19.20 -61.05 6.68
C LEU A 9 -18.44 -60.35 5.54
N PHE A 10 -18.34 -59.02 5.58
CA PHE A 10 -17.47 -58.27 4.67
C PHE A 10 -16.01 -58.49 5.10
N LEU A 11 -15.27 -59.36 4.39
CA LEU A 11 -13.82 -59.37 4.46
C LEU A 11 -13.29 -58.08 3.82
N LEU A 12 -12.85 -57.12 4.63
CA LEU A 12 -11.96 -56.06 4.17
C LEU A 12 -10.61 -56.70 3.84
N ALA A 13 -10.39 -56.97 2.55
CA ALA A 13 -9.05 -57.22 2.05
C ALA A 13 -8.25 -55.93 2.19
N ALA A 14 -7.41 -55.83 3.22
CA ALA A 14 -6.43 -54.77 3.33
C ALA A 14 -5.42 -54.95 2.21
N SER A 15 -5.57 -54.18 1.12
CA SER A 15 -4.53 -54.09 0.09
C SER A 15 -3.23 -53.69 0.78
N PRO A 16 -2.12 -54.42 0.59
CA PRO A 16 -0.84 -54.02 1.14
C PRO A 16 -0.52 -52.64 0.55
N ALA A 17 -0.46 -51.63 1.41
CA ALA A 17 0.04 -50.32 1.01
C ALA A 17 1.46 -50.54 0.51
N LEU A 18 1.68 -50.40 -0.81
CA LEU A 18 3.01 -50.42 -1.38
C LEU A 18 3.79 -49.29 -0.71
N ALA A 19 4.81 -49.66 0.08
CA ALA A 19 5.69 -48.69 0.69
C ALA A 19 6.38 -47.89 -0.43
N GLN A 20 5.95 -46.64 -0.63
CA GLN A 20 6.63 -45.74 -1.54
C GLN A 20 8.03 -45.47 -1.00
N THR A 21 9.06 -45.69 -1.83
CA THR A 21 10.44 -45.33 -1.49
C THR A 21 10.55 -43.82 -1.32
N GLU A 22 11.27 -43.36 -0.29
CA GLU A 22 11.50 -41.93 -0.07
C GLU A 22 12.18 -41.32 -1.30
N PRO A 23 11.66 -40.20 -1.86
CA PRO A 23 12.21 -39.61 -3.07
C PRO A 23 13.57 -38.95 -2.80
N THR A 24 14.46 -38.98 -3.80
CA THR A 24 15.77 -38.32 -3.75
C THR A 24 15.67 -36.83 -4.07
N ASP A 25 16.54 -36.01 -3.48
CA ASP A 25 16.69 -34.58 -3.79
C ASP A 25 18.17 -34.22 -3.99
N GLU A 26 18.47 -32.96 -4.32
CA GLU A 26 19.86 -32.45 -4.42
C GLU A 26 20.56 -32.36 -3.06
N GLY A 27 19.82 -32.53 -1.96
CA GLY A 27 20.32 -32.38 -0.60
C GLY A 27 20.94 -31.01 -0.33
N LEU A 28 21.90 -30.98 0.59
CA LEU A 28 22.64 -29.78 0.97
C LEU A 28 23.86 -29.64 0.04
N SER A 29 23.71 -28.82 -1.00
CA SER A 29 24.62 -28.73 -2.15
C SER A 29 25.98 -28.06 -1.88
N SER A 30 26.19 -27.43 -0.71
CA SER A 30 27.44 -26.75 -0.33
C SER A 30 27.53 -26.51 1.18
N GLU A 31 28.68 -26.09 1.70
CA GLU A 31 28.82 -25.67 3.11
C GLU A 31 27.95 -24.43 3.43
N VAL A 32 27.81 -23.51 2.47
CA VAL A 32 26.89 -22.39 2.59
C VAL A 32 25.45 -22.89 2.69
N HIS A 33 25.07 -23.87 1.88
CA HIS A 33 23.75 -24.50 1.97
C HIS A 33 23.52 -25.08 3.37
N LYS A 34 24.47 -25.86 3.90
CA LYS A 34 24.37 -26.43 5.26
C LYS A 34 24.18 -25.35 6.33
N ALA A 35 24.92 -24.25 6.24
CA ALA A 35 24.85 -23.15 7.20
C ALA A 35 23.52 -22.35 7.12
N TYR A 36 22.92 -22.29 5.94
CA TYR A 36 21.70 -21.53 5.66
C TYR A 36 20.46 -22.40 5.44
N ALA A 37 20.50 -23.70 5.72
CA ALA A 37 19.36 -24.60 5.54
C ALA A 37 18.12 -24.08 6.32
N GLY A 38 17.01 -23.88 5.61
CA GLY A 38 15.79 -23.27 6.13
C GLY A 38 15.80 -21.74 6.21
N LYS A 39 16.77 -21.07 5.57
CA LYS A 39 16.96 -19.61 5.59
C LYS A 39 17.16 -19.04 4.18
N VAL A 40 17.12 -17.72 4.10
CA VAL A 40 17.47 -16.94 2.91
C VAL A 40 18.72 -16.15 3.24
N ALA A 41 19.75 -16.26 2.41
CA ALA A 41 20.90 -15.35 2.45
C ALA A 41 20.62 -14.14 1.54
N PHE A 42 20.79 -12.92 2.03
CA PHE A 42 20.54 -11.72 1.23
C PHE A 42 21.83 -11.01 0.83
N SER A 43 21.87 -10.37 -0.34
CA SER A 43 23.00 -9.56 -0.80
C SER A 43 22.55 -8.43 -1.73
N SER A 44 23.40 -7.42 -1.87
CA SER A 44 23.24 -6.35 -2.87
C SER A 44 23.62 -6.82 -4.29
N SER A 45 24.23 -8.00 -4.40
CA SER A 45 24.67 -8.61 -5.65
C SER A 45 23.95 -9.94 -5.87
N LYS A 46 23.87 -10.42 -7.12
CA LYS A 46 23.32 -11.74 -7.41
C LYS A 46 24.15 -12.83 -6.72
N ILE A 47 23.46 -13.75 -6.06
CA ILE A 47 24.09 -14.90 -5.39
C ILE A 47 24.00 -16.09 -6.33
N GLU A 48 25.05 -16.27 -7.13
CA GLU A 48 25.17 -17.35 -8.11
C GLU A 48 25.29 -18.72 -7.43
N PHE A 49 24.72 -19.76 -8.04
CA PHE A 49 24.73 -21.11 -7.46
C PHE A 49 26.16 -21.64 -7.35
N GLN A 50 26.54 -22.18 -6.18
CA GLN A 50 27.87 -22.74 -5.91
C GLN A 50 29.03 -21.73 -6.09
N LYS A 51 28.71 -20.45 -6.16
CA LYS A 51 29.67 -19.33 -6.24
C LYS A 51 29.37 -18.30 -5.16
N GLU A 52 28.83 -18.76 -4.04
CA GLU A 52 28.39 -17.89 -2.97
C GLU A 52 29.59 -17.31 -2.22
N ASN A 53 29.62 -15.98 -2.10
CA ASN A 53 30.58 -15.29 -1.24
C ASN A 53 29.87 -14.82 0.03
N THR A 54 30.10 -15.54 1.13
CA THR A 54 29.43 -15.25 2.42
C THR A 54 29.80 -13.87 2.99
N ALA A 55 30.93 -13.28 2.58
CA ALA A 55 31.30 -11.92 2.96
C ALA A 55 30.38 -10.84 2.34
N ASP A 56 29.68 -11.18 1.25
CA ASP A 56 28.74 -10.28 0.57
C ASP A 56 27.33 -10.37 1.15
N PHE A 57 27.10 -11.26 2.12
CA PHE A 57 25.79 -11.43 2.74
C PHE A 57 25.49 -10.30 3.72
N LYS A 58 24.28 -9.78 3.68
CA LYS A 58 23.82 -8.64 4.47
C LYS A 58 22.44 -8.89 5.04
N THR A 59 22.14 -8.27 6.17
CA THR A 59 20.81 -8.26 6.78
C THR A 59 20.24 -6.85 6.89
N HIS A 60 20.91 -5.87 6.28
CA HIS A 60 20.55 -4.45 6.33
C HIS A 60 20.78 -3.82 4.96
N PHE A 61 19.77 -3.10 4.47
CA PHE A 61 19.74 -2.47 3.15
C PHE A 61 19.14 -1.08 3.24
N ASN A 62 19.52 -0.19 2.33
CA ASN A 62 18.83 1.08 2.14
C ASN A 62 17.70 0.92 1.12
N TYR A 63 16.64 1.71 1.26
CA TYR A 63 15.59 1.79 0.26
C TYR A 63 16.17 2.19 -1.10
N GLY A 64 15.82 1.44 -2.15
CA GLY A 64 16.35 1.62 -3.50
C GLY A 64 17.61 0.81 -3.81
N ASP A 65 18.25 0.18 -2.81
CA ASP A 65 19.31 -0.78 -3.06
C ASP A 65 18.75 -2.00 -3.83
N PRO A 66 19.56 -2.62 -4.69
CA PRO A 66 19.26 -3.95 -5.19
C PRO A 66 19.32 -4.95 -4.03
N ILE A 67 18.37 -5.89 -3.99
CA ILE A 67 18.27 -6.92 -2.95
C ILE A 67 17.97 -8.25 -3.64
N TYR A 68 18.90 -9.17 -3.51
CA TYR A 68 18.79 -10.55 -3.97
C TYR A 68 18.78 -11.48 -2.76
N GLY A 69 17.94 -12.50 -2.82
CA GLY A 69 17.89 -13.58 -1.83
C GLY A 69 18.29 -14.90 -2.45
N ARG A 70 19.12 -15.69 -1.79
CA ARG A 70 19.31 -17.10 -2.11
C ARG A 70 18.56 -17.91 -1.07
N VAL A 71 17.52 -18.59 -1.51
CA VAL A 71 16.68 -19.43 -0.64
C VAL A 71 17.34 -20.81 -0.52
N TYR A 72 17.44 -21.34 0.69
CA TYR A 72 17.99 -22.68 0.96
C TYR A 72 16.96 -23.50 1.75
N PHE A 73 16.36 -24.49 1.10
CA PHE A 73 15.49 -25.46 1.75
C PHE A 73 16.31 -26.60 2.32
N ALA A 74 15.91 -27.11 3.49
CA ALA A 74 16.60 -28.26 4.09
C ALA A 74 16.42 -29.56 3.29
N LYS A 75 15.37 -29.63 2.46
CA LYS A 75 14.98 -30.77 1.61
C LYS A 75 14.27 -30.28 0.35
N GLY A 76 14.29 -31.09 -0.71
CA GLY A 76 13.51 -30.84 -1.92
C GLY A 76 12.01 -30.94 -1.66
N LEU A 77 11.20 -30.27 -2.48
CA LEU A 77 9.74 -30.26 -2.28
C LEU A 77 9.12 -31.65 -2.43
N ASN A 78 9.69 -32.55 -3.23
CA ASN A 78 9.22 -33.94 -3.31
C ASN A 78 9.24 -34.65 -1.94
N ARG A 79 10.31 -34.48 -1.16
CA ARG A 79 10.43 -35.05 0.19
C ARG A 79 9.48 -34.37 1.16
N GLU A 80 9.26 -33.07 1.01
CA GLU A 80 8.29 -32.37 1.83
C GLU A 80 6.85 -32.79 1.55
N TYR A 81 6.51 -33.01 0.28
CA TYR A 81 5.23 -33.59 -0.13
C TYR A 81 5.07 -35.01 0.39
N PHE A 82 6.08 -35.88 0.21
CA PHE A 82 6.08 -37.25 0.70
C PHE A 82 5.84 -37.30 2.22
N ALA A 83 6.53 -36.45 2.99
CA ALA A 83 6.34 -36.35 4.44
C ALA A 83 4.93 -35.91 4.86
N MET A 84 4.18 -35.24 3.98
CA MET A 84 2.79 -34.82 4.21
C MET A 84 1.77 -35.78 3.59
N GLY A 85 2.21 -36.86 2.93
CA GLY A 85 1.34 -37.77 2.19
C GLY A 85 0.69 -37.12 0.96
N TRP A 86 1.33 -36.12 0.37
CA TRP A 86 0.86 -35.43 -0.83
C TRP A 86 1.44 -36.07 -2.10
N ASP A 87 0.68 -36.05 -3.17
CA ASP A 87 1.15 -36.50 -4.49
C ASP A 87 2.16 -35.50 -5.08
N PHE A 88 3.34 -36.01 -5.45
CA PHE A 88 4.43 -35.28 -6.09
C PHE A 88 4.81 -35.88 -7.45
N SER A 89 3.96 -36.71 -8.06
CA SER A 89 4.20 -37.22 -9.41
C SER A 89 4.21 -36.10 -10.44
N GLY A 90 3.37 -35.08 -10.23
CA GLY A 90 3.30 -33.87 -11.05
C GLY A 90 4.25 -32.75 -10.61
N ASP A 91 3.77 -31.52 -10.81
CA ASP A 91 4.46 -30.28 -10.45
C ASP A 91 4.40 -30.04 -8.94
N THR A 92 5.53 -29.62 -8.36
CA THR A 92 5.55 -29.14 -6.98
C THR A 92 5.50 -27.62 -6.91
N TRP A 93 4.86 -27.14 -5.85
CA TRP A 93 4.61 -25.73 -5.62
C TRP A 93 5.07 -25.33 -4.22
N TYR A 94 5.54 -24.10 -4.11
CA TYR A 94 5.66 -23.40 -2.83
C TYR A 94 4.83 -22.13 -2.88
N SER A 95 4.38 -21.69 -1.71
CA SER A 95 3.93 -20.33 -1.51
C SER A 95 4.93 -19.57 -0.67
N PHE A 96 5.02 -18.27 -0.85
CA PHE A 96 5.71 -17.42 0.09
C PHE A 96 4.91 -16.15 0.38
N GLU A 97 5.16 -15.60 1.55
CA GLU A 97 4.61 -14.35 2.01
C GLU A 97 5.77 -13.42 2.37
N ILE A 98 5.59 -12.14 2.04
CA ILE A 98 6.45 -11.08 2.54
C ILE A 98 5.68 -10.40 3.67
N LYS A 99 6.32 -10.15 4.81
CA LYS A 99 5.75 -9.30 5.85
C LYS A 99 6.58 -8.05 5.99
N LEU A 100 5.94 -6.90 5.90
CA LEU A 100 6.56 -5.60 6.12
C LEU A 100 6.06 -5.06 7.45
N ASN A 101 6.95 -4.92 8.43
CA ASN A 101 6.61 -4.46 9.78
C ASN A 101 5.48 -5.29 10.43
N GLY A 102 5.43 -6.59 10.13
CA GLY A 102 4.38 -7.50 10.59
C GLY A 102 3.15 -7.61 9.67
N GLU A 103 2.93 -6.65 8.78
CA GLU A 103 1.82 -6.65 7.82
C GLU A 103 2.10 -7.58 6.65
N LYS A 104 1.17 -8.50 6.37
CA LYS A 104 1.34 -9.55 5.34
C LYS A 104 1.04 -9.03 3.95
N ILE A 105 1.89 -9.44 3.00
CA ILE A 105 1.82 -9.08 1.59
C ILE A 105 2.03 -10.37 0.79
N GLY A 106 0.96 -10.83 0.16
CA GLY A 106 0.86 -12.16 -0.43
C GLY A 106 -0.39 -12.91 0.05
N PRO A 107 -0.55 -14.18 -0.35
CA PRO A 107 0.51 -15.06 -0.81
C PRO A 107 0.89 -14.93 -2.28
N PHE A 108 2.16 -15.24 -2.55
CA PHE A 108 2.67 -15.55 -3.88
C PHE A 108 2.85 -17.05 -3.98
N SER A 109 2.56 -17.63 -5.15
CA SER A 109 2.70 -19.07 -5.40
C SER A 109 3.56 -19.26 -6.64
N SER A 110 4.47 -20.21 -6.61
CA SER A 110 5.32 -20.52 -7.77
C SER A 110 5.58 -22.00 -7.89
N LYS A 111 5.69 -22.46 -9.13
CA LYS A 111 6.16 -23.79 -9.46
C LYS A 111 7.65 -23.87 -9.17
N PHE A 112 8.09 -25.01 -8.67
CA PHE A 112 9.48 -25.25 -8.33
C PHE A 112 9.85 -26.67 -8.71
N ASP A 113 11.09 -26.85 -9.16
CA ASP A 113 11.59 -28.18 -9.42
C ASP A 113 11.62 -28.97 -8.11
N LYS A 114 11.04 -30.16 -8.14
CA LYS A 114 10.80 -30.94 -6.93
C LYS A 114 12.07 -31.47 -6.28
N THR A 115 13.17 -31.58 -7.02
CA THR A 115 14.46 -32.05 -6.48
C THR A 115 15.37 -30.91 -6.03
N TRP A 116 15.13 -29.68 -6.50
CA TRP A 116 15.94 -28.53 -6.12
C TRP A 116 15.78 -28.20 -4.65
N THR A 117 16.87 -27.74 -4.05
CA THR A 117 16.91 -27.30 -2.64
C THR A 117 17.31 -25.84 -2.50
N THR A 118 17.66 -25.15 -3.60
CA THR A 118 18.01 -23.73 -3.55
C THR A 118 17.65 -23.00 -4.84
N PHE A 119 17.35 -21.70 -4.74
CA PHE A 119 17.12 -20.82 -5.89
C PHE A 119 17.37 -19.35 -5.56
N LEU A 120 17.52 -18.55 -6.62
CA LEU A 120 17.64 -17.11 -6.53
C LEU A 120 16.26 -16.44 -6.54
N GLU A 121 15.97 -15.66 -5.51
CA GLU A 121 14.86 -14.74 -5.41
C GLU A 121 15.36 -13.31 -5.65
N THR A 122 14.59 -12.49 -6.37
CA THR A 122 14.95 -11.08 -6.61
C THR A 122 13.93 -10.20 -5.94
N ILE A 123 14.33 -9.57 -4.83
CA ILE A 123 13.41 -8.88 -3.94
C ILE A 123 13.25 -7.43 -4.35
N SER A 124 14.38 -6.78 -4.65
CA SER A 124 14.46 -5.42 -5.21
C SER A 124 15.43 -5.48 -6.40
N PRO A 125 14.95 -5.62 -7.64
CA PRO A 125 15.80 -5.62 -8.82
C PRO A 125 16.42 -4.25 -9.08
N THR A 126 17.49 -4.20 -9.86
CA THR A 126 18.03 -2.93 -10.37
C THR A 126 17.06 -2.27 -11.36
N ALA A 127 17.18 -0.95 -11.56
CA ALA A 127 16.36 -0.22 -12.52
C ALA A 127 16.45 -0.80 -13.95
N ALA A 128 17.63 -1.29 -14.35
CA ALA A 128 17.86 -1.93 -15.65
C ALA A 128 17.13 -3.28 -15.79
N GLU A 129 17.01 -4.05 -14.72
CA GLU A 129 16.27 -5.32 -14.74
C GLU A 129 14.75 -5.11 -14.78
N VAL A 130 14.27 -4.04 -14.12
CA VAL A 130 12.86 -3.62 -14.22
C VAL A 130 12.52 -3.19 -15.65
N SER A 131 13.36 -2.36 -16.28
CA SER A 131 13.10 -1.85 -17.64
C SER A 131 13.13 -2.94 -18.70
N ALA A 132 13.90 -4.01 -18.48
CA ALA A 132 13.87 -5.20 -19.32
C ALA A 132 12.58 -6.03 -19.18
N GLY A 133 11.65 -5.63 -18.31
CA GLY A 133 10.35 -6.30 -18.10
C GLY A 133 10.45 -7.68 -17.45
N THR A 134 11.63 -8.07 -16.98
CA THR A 134 11.88 -9.43 -16.52
C THR A 134 11.44 -9.69 -15.08
N LYS A 135 11.33 -8.64 -14.23
CA LYS A 135 11.01 -8.80 -12.80
C LYS A 135 10.25 -7.57 -12.25
N LYS A 136 9.20 -7.81 -11.45
CA LYS A 136 8.59 -6.78 -10.60
C LYS A 136 9.25 -6.87 -9.22
N GLY A 137 9.82 -5.77 -8.73
CA GLY A 137 10.36 -5.75 -7.38
C GLY A 137 9.24 -5.71 -6.35
N TYR A 138 9.33 -6.58 -5.33
CA TYR A 138 8.32 -6.63 -4.29
C TYR A 138 8.36 -5.34 -3.47
N ILE A 139 9.55 -4.80 -3.14
CA ILE A 139 9.71 -3.59 -2.31
C ILE A 139 8.92 -2.39 -2.88
N GLN A 140 8.95 -2.19 -4.20
CA GLN A 140 8.26 -1.08 -4.86
C GLN A 140 6.73 -1.23 -4.76
N ALA A 141 6.21 -2.46 -4.80
CA ALA A 141 4.79 -2.72 -4.59
C ALA A 141 4.36 -2.44 -3.13
N MET A 142 5.30 -2.33 -2.20
CA MET A 142 5.05 -2.10 -0.77
C MET A 142 5.26 -0.64 -0.34
N ALA A 143 5.45 0.28 -1.29
CA ALA A 143 5.79 1.68 -1.00
C ALA A 143 4.84 2.37 0.00
N GLY A 144 3.55 2.09 -0.06
CA GLY A 144 2.54 2.69 0.82
C GLY A 144 2.53 2.15 2.26
N LEU A 145 3.26 1.07 2.54
CA LEU A 145 3.34 0.44 3.86
C LEU A 145 4.69 0.71 4.56
N LEU A 146 5.64 1.32 3.84
CA LEU A 146 6.92 1.73 4.40
C LEU A 146 6.74 2.87 5.39
N LYS A 147 7.63 2.94 6.37
CA LYS A 147 7.75 4.03 7.34
C LYS A 147 9.09 4.71 7.14
N GLN A 148 9.20 5.98 7.50
CA GLN A 148 10.51 6.62 7.62
C GLN A 148 11.35 5.89 8.68
N GLY A 149 12.63 5.68 8.38
CA GLY A 149 13.57 4.94 9.23
C GLY A 149 13.61 3.45 8.90
N GLU A 150 13.89 2.65 9.91
CA GLU A 150 14.07 1.21 9.77
C GLU A 150 12.73 0.48 9.60
N ASN A 151 12.67 -0.44 8.65
CA ASN A 151 11.54 -1.32 8.40
C ASN A 151 11.99 -2.78 8.44
N THR A 152 11.23 -3.67 9.05
CA THR A 152 11.53 -5.10 9.03
C THR A 152 10.82 -5.76 7.85
N VAL A 153 11.58 -6.45 6.99
CA VAL A 153 11.06 -7.26 5.89
C VAL A 153 11.31 -8.73 6.21
N GLU A 154 10.25 -9.52 6.37
CA GLU A 154 10.32 -10.97 6.60
C GLU A 154 9.83 -11.72 5.36
N LEU A 155 10.56 -12.76 4.97
CA LEU A 155 10.13 -13.72 3.95
C LEU A 155 9.84 -15.06 4.63
N VAL A 156 8.67 -15.63 4.35
CA VAL A 156 8.27 -16.94 4.87
C VAL A 156 7.78 -17.82 3.74
N TYR A 157 8.40 -18.98 3.57
CA TYR A 157 8.09 -19.96 2.53
C TYR A 157 7.39 -21.18 3.13
N TYR A 158 6.40 -21.68 2.41
CA TYR A 158 5.61 -22.85 2.78
C TYR A 158 5.50 -23.79 1.59
N VAL A 159 5.43 -25.09 1.88
CA VAL A 159 5.01 -26.06 0.86
C VAL A 159 3.56 -25.76 0.47
N GLN A 160 3.20 -25.94 -0.79
CA GLN A 160 1.83 -25.72 -1.27
C GLN A 160 1.45 -26.82 -2.24
N GLN A 161 0.25 -27.38 -2.16
CA GLN A 161 -0.12 -28.57 -2.95
C GLN A 161 -0.30 -28.30 -4.45
N SER A 162 -0.71 -27.08 -4.81
CA SER A 162 -0.88 -26.60 -6.18
C SER A 162 -0.92 -25.07 -6.16
N GLU A 163 -0.97 -24.40 -7.32
CA GLU A 163 -1.00 -22.92 -7.41
C GLU A 163 -2.03 -22.25 -6.48
N LYS A 164 -3.20 -22.87 -6.31
CA LYS A 164 -4.29 -22.41 -5.41
C LYS A 164 -4.62 -23.45 -4.34
N GLY A 165 -3.74 -24.43 -4.16
CA GLY A 165 -3.95 -25.57 -3.28
C GLY A 165 -3.73 -25.24 -1.82
N LYS A 166 -3.93 -26.27 -0.99
CA LYS A 166 -3.70 -26.20 0.45
C LYS A 166 -2.23 -25.83 0.74
N ARG A 167 -2.03 -24.87 1.64
CA ARG A 167 -0.72 -24.56 2.20
C ARG A 167 -0.36 -25.60 3.27
N GLY A 168 0.89 -26.06 3.21
CA GLY A 168 1.48 -27.03 4.13
C GLY A 168 2.33 -26.34 5.19
N LYS A 169 3.37 -27.05 5.63
CA LYS A 169 4.31 -26.54 6.63
C LYS A 169 5.22 -25.43 6.09
N GLU A 170 5.72 -24.62 7.01
CA GLU A 170 6.82 -23.69 6.77
C GLU A 170 8.12 -24.48 6.50
N ILE A 171 8.89 -24.01 5.52
CA ILE A 171 10.14 -24.65 5.08
C ILE A 171 11.34 -23.71 5.05
N CYS A 172 11.11 -22.40 5.03
CA CYS A 172 12.17 -21.40 5.08
C CYS A 172 11.64 -20.07 5.62
N ARG A 173 12.45 -19.41 6.47
CA ARG A 173 12.14 -18.08 7.00
C ARG A 173 13.41 -17.27 7.19
N SER A 174 13.37 -16.00 6.82
CA SER A 174 14.43 -15.03 7.12
C SER A 174 13.89 -13.61 7.08
N ASN A 175 14.64 -12.67 7.65
CA ASN A 175 14.31 -11.26 7.61
C ASN A 175 15.55 -10.40 7.35
N PHE A 176 15.32 -9.17 6.92
CA PHE A 176 16.31 -8.11 6.85
C PHE A 176 15.68 -6.76 7.22
N LEU A 177 16.55 -5.80 7.51
CA LEU A 177 16.19 -4.42 7.81
C LEU A 177 16.32 -3.56 6.56
N LEU A 178 15.35 -2.68 6.35
CA LEU A 178 15.28 -1.76 5.23
C LEU A 178 15.15 -0.32 5.73
N ASP A 179 16.19 0.47 5.52
CA ASP A 179 16.22 1.88 5.93
C ASP A 179 15.64 2.78 4.86
N VAL A 180 14.62 3.55 5.22
CA VAL A 180 14.01 4.56 4.36
C VAL A 180 14.38 5.94 4.90
N SER A 181 15.26 6.65 4.21
CA SER A 181 15.60 8.03 4.60
C SER A 181 14.39 8.96 4.51
N ALA A 182 14.41 10.07 5.27
CA ALA A 182 13.34 11.07 5.21
C ALA A 182 13.08 11.59 3.77
N ALA A 183 14.15 11.80 3.00
CA ALA A 183 14.05 12.25 1.60
C ALA A 183 13.41 11.20 0.68
N GLN A 184 13.64 9.90 0.93
CA GLN A 184 12.97 8.83 0.20
C GLN A 184 11.52 8.70 0.63
N PHE A 185 11.25 8.73 1.94
CA PHE A 185 9.89 8.64 2.47
C PHE A 185 8.97 9.76 1.97
N ALA A 186 9.50 10.98 1.85
CA ALA A 186 8.78 12.11 1.26
C ALA A 186 8.37 11.88 -0.21
N LYS A 187 9.14 11.07 -0.96
CA LYS A 187 8.81 10.67 -2.35
C LYS A 187 7.84 9.49 -2.41
N LEU A 188 7.82 8.65 -1.38
CA LEU A 188 6.95 7.47 -1.28
C LEU A 188 5.56 7.81 -0.78
N SER A 189 5.45 8.85 0.03
CA SER A 189 4.17 9.37 0.50
C SER A 189 3.30 9.70 -0.72
N PRO A 190 2.16 9.00 -0.92
CA PRO A 190 1.33 9.27 -2.08
C PRO A 190 0.97 10.75 -2.08
N SER A 191 1.10 11.41 -3.24
CA SER A 191 0.65 12.78 -3.38
C SER A 191 -0.80 12.86 -2.89
N PRO A 192 -1.15 13.84 -2.04
CA PRO A 192 -2.51 14.09 -1.60
C PRO A 192 -3.52 13.92 -2.74
N LYS A 193 -4.39 12.90 -2.65
CA LYS A 193 -5.44 12.69 -3.65
C LYS A 193 -6.74 13.29 -3.16
N PHE A 194 -7.12 14.44 -3.70
CA PHE A 194 -8.47 14.98 -3.54
C PHE A 194 -9.31 14.59 -4.76
N THR A 195 -10.25 13.67 -4.59
CA THR A 195 -10.94 13.02 -5.73
C THR A 195 -12.42 13.36 -5.85
N ASN A 196 -13.04 13.91 -4.80
CA ASN A 196 -14.45 14.24 -4.83
C ASN A 196 -14.80 15.35 -3.83
N LEU A 197 -15.67 16.27 -4.25
CA LEU A 197 -16.32 17.30 -3.44
C LEU A 197 -17.71 17.54 -4.00
N LYS A 198 -18.74 17.24 -3.21
CA LYS A 198 -20.14 17.38 -3.63
C LYS A 198 -21.04 17.73 -2.47
N THR A 199 -22.12 18.44 -2.74
CA THR A 199 -23.17 18.65 -1.73
C THR A 199 -23.74 17.31 -1.27
N MET A 200 -24.06 17.20 0.02
CA MET A 200 -24.71 16.01 0.56
C MET A 200 -26.21 16.02 0.28
N TRP A 201 -26.80 17.21 0.23
CA TRP A 201 -28.23 17.43 0.03
C TRP A 201 -28.46 18.20 -1.28
N SER A 202 -29.72 18.23 -1.71
CA SER A 202 -30.21 19.06 -2.82
C SER A 202 -31.15 20.15 -2.30
N GLY A 203 -31.49 21.14 -3.14
CA GLY A 203 -32.38 22.24 -2.76
C GLY A 203 -31.69 23.37 -2.00
N THR A 204 -32.47 24.20 -1.30
CA THR A 204 -32.00 25.44 -0.65
C THR A 204 -30.96 25.21 0.46
N ASP A 205 -30.88 23.99 0.98
CA ASP A 205 -29.98 23.59 2.06
C ASP A 205 -28.78 22.77 1.56
N ALA A 206 -28.67 22.54 0.24
CA ALA A 206 -27.58 21.78 -0.37
C ALA A 206 -26.19 22.30 0.02
N TRP A 207 -26.08 23.61 0.25
CA TRP A 207 -24.82 24.24 0.60
C TRP A 207 -24.39 23.97 2.03
N LYS A 208 -25.22 23.49 2.97
CA LYS A 208 -24.83 23.41 4.39
C LYS A 208 -23.88 22.26 4.73
N GLU A 209 -23.84 21.23 3.89
CA GLU A 209 -23.06 20.02 4.12
C GLU A 209 -22.58 19.40 2.81
N TRP A 210 -21.31 19.02 2.79
CA TRP A 210 -20.65 18.46 1.62
C TRP A 210 -19.94 17.16 2.00
N THR A 211 -19.98 16.19 1.09
CA THR A 211 -19.14 15.00 1.14
C THR A 211 -17.83 15.27 0.40
N VAL A 212 -16.71 14.88 1.03
CA VAL A 212 -15.38 14.95 0.42
C VAL A 212 -14.72 13.58 0.39
N THR A 213 -13.82 13.37 -0.57
CA THR A 213 -12.92 12.20 -0.59
C THR A 213 -11.48 12.68 -0.71
N VAL A 214 -10.67 12.33 0.31
CA VAL A 214 -9.24 12.65 0.40
C VAL A 214 -8.50 11.34 0.67
N ASN A 215 -7.48 11.02 -0.13
CA ASN A 215 -6.71 9.77 -0.04
C ASN A 215 -7.62 8.53 -0.01
N ASP A 216 -8.63 8.52 -0.88
CA ASP A 216 -9.65 7.47 -1.00
C ASP A 216 -10.52 7.25 0.26
N GLN A 217 -10.43 8.14 1.25
CA GLN A 217 -11.25 8.13 2.45
C GLN A 217 -12.34 9.20 2.38
N ARG A 218 -13.57 8.80 2.73
CA ARG A 218 -14.73 9.68 2.74
C ARG A 218 -14.77 10.51 4.02
N GLY A 219 -15.09 11.78 3.89
CA GLY A 219 -15.32 12.70 5.00
C GLY A 219 -16.44 13.70 4.72
N SER A 220 -16.54 14.71 5.57
CA SER A 220 -17.56 15.76 5.49
C SER A 220 -17.01 17.15 5.76
N LEU A 221 -17.59 18.15 5.09
CA LEU A 221 -17.54 19.57 5.44
C LEU A 221 -18.94 20.01 5.87
N LYS A 222 -19.06 20.68 7.01
CA LYS A 222 -20.36 21.12 7.57
C LYS A 222 -20.27 22.53 8.12
N THR A 223 -21.31 23.34 7.94
CA THR A 223 -21.43 24.62 8.63
C THR A 223 -21.49 24.39 10.15
N VAL A 224 -20.90 25.28 10.94
CA VAL A 224 -20.91 25.14 12.41
C VAL A 224 -22.22 25.64 13.03
N TRP A 225 -22.88 26.60 12.38
CA TRP A 225 -24.16 27.16 12.80
C TRP A 225 -25.16 27.17 11.65
N SER A 226 -26.37 27.65 11.92
CA SER A 226 -27.47 27.82 10.98
C SER A 226 -27.76 29.30 10.71
N GLY A 227 -28.56 29.58 9.68
CA GLY A 227 -29.01 30.94 9.33
C GLY A 227 -28.20 31.57 8.19
N ALA A 228 -28.47 32.85 7.91
CA ALA A 228 -27.89 33.59 6.77
C ALA A 228 -26.35 33.68 6.82
N ASP A 229 -25.77 33.61 8.02
CA ASP A 229 -24.33 33.72 8.27
C ASP A 229 -23.64 32.37 8.47
N ALA A 230 -24.34 31.25 8.25
CA ALA A 230 -23.75 29.91 8.42
C ALA A 230 -22.60 29.61 7.46
N TRP A 231 -22.50 30.32 6.35
CA TRP A 231 -21.38 30.18 5.41
C TRP A 231 -20.05 30.68 5.99
N LYS A 232 -20.05 31.48 7.06
CA LYS A 232 -18.83 32.09 7.63
C LYS A 232 -17.93 31.12 8.39
N GLU A 233 -18.44 29.96 8.81
CA GLU A 233 -17.66 28.98 9.54
C GLU A 233 -18.09 27.54 9.26
N TRP A 234 -17.07 26.71 9.01
CA TRP A 234 -17.21 25.31 8.69
C TRP A 234 -16.24 24.46 9.51
N LYS A 235 -16.61 23.19 9.65
CA LYS A 235 -15.74 22.12 10.13
C LYS A 235 -15.56 21.08 9.04
N TYR A 236 -14.32 20.61 8.88
CA TYR A 236 -14.04 19.41 8.11
C TYR A 236 -13.70 18.25 9.04
N SER A 237 -14.06 17.04 8.63
CA SER A 237 -13.62 15.80 9.23
C SER A 237 -13.45 14.75 8.15
N VAL A 238 -12.23 14.23 8.00
CA VAL A 238 -11.86 13.22 7.00
C VAL A 238 -10.62 12.50 7.49
N SER A 239 -10.55 11.19 7.27
CA SER A 239 -9.37 10.38 7.62
C SER A 239 -8.91 10.44 9.07
N GLY A 240 -9.84 10.61 10.02
CA GLY A 240 -9.52 10.80 11.44
C GLY A 240 -8.96 12.19 11.80
N SER A 241 -8.70 13.03 10.79
CA SER A 241 -8.32 14.44 10.95
C SER A 241 -9.55 15.33 10.97
N SER A 242 -9.46 16.47 11.66
CA SER A 242 -10.51 17.47 11.67
C SER A 242 -9.93 18.88 11.81
N GLY A 243 -10.71 19.87 11.41
CA GLY A 243 -10.31 21.26 11.52
C GLY A 243 -11.43 22.23 11.19
N THR A 244 -11.11 23.53 11.18
CA THR A 244 -12.07 24.61 10.94
C THR A 244 -11.68 25.49 9.76
N ILE A 245 -12.67 26.00 9.05
CA ILE A 245 -12.54 26.94 7.94
C ILE A 245 -13.42 28.14 8.26
N LYS A 246 -12.83 29.32 8.42
CA LYS A 246 -13.51 30.53 8.91
C LYS A 246 -13.22 31.73 8.04
N THR A 247 -14.21 32.55 7.77
CA THR A 247 -13.99 33.85 7.12
C THR A 247 -13.37 34.86 8.07
N MET A 248 -12.81 35.93 7.53
CA MET A 248 -12.52 37.12 8.32
C MET A 248 -13.80 37.90 8.69
N SER A 249 -13.69 38.89 9.57
CA SER A 249 -14.79 39.79 9.94
C SER A 249 -14.93 40.95 8.95
N GLY A 250 -16.16 41.41 8.72
CA GLY A 250 -16.46 42.62 7.94
C GLY A 250 -17.28 42.35 6.68
N ALA A 251 -17.55 43.41 5.91
CA ALA A 251 -18.35 43.33 4.68
C ALA A 251 -17.69 42.46 3.60
N ASP A 252 -16.36 42.42 3.59
CA ASP A 252 -15.53 41.66 2.65
C ASP A 252 -15.04 40.32 3.21
N ALA A 253 -15.72 39.80 4.24
CA ALA A 253 -15.39 38.53 4.90
C ALA A 253 -15.16 37.37 3.92
N TRP A 254 -15.88 37.35 2.80
CA TRP A 254 -15.77 36.30 1.80
C TRP A 254 -14.42 36.28 1.07
N LYS A 255 -13.64 37.37 1.07
CA LYS A 255 -12.37 37.48 0.33
C LYS A 255 -11.17 36.84 1.04
N GLU A 256 -11.31 36.48 2.31
CA GLU A 256 -10.22 35.90 3.12
C GLU A 256 -10.74 34.84 4.09
N TRP A 257 -10.08 33.70 4.09
CA TRP A 257 -10.43 32.54 4.91
C TRP A 257 -9.23 32.01 5.67
N ARG A 258 -9.45 31.61 6.92
CA ARG A 258 -8.51 30.93 7.81
C ARG A 258 -8.88 29.46 7.94
N ILE A 259 -7.93 28.60 7.62
CA ILE A 259 -8.05 27.15 7.73
C ILE A 259 -7.11 26.71 8.86
N THR A 260 -7.59 25.93 9.82
CA THR A 260 -6.73 25.33 10.84
C THR A 260 -7.05 23.87 11.05
N ASP A 261 -6.01 23.06 11.27
CA ASP A 261 -6.08 21.66 11.67
C ASP A 261 -5.87 21.46 13.19
N GLY A 262 -5.86 22.56 13.95
CA GLY A 262 -5.56 22.58 15.39
C GLY A 262 -4.07 22.71 15.72
N SER A 263 -3.17 22.40 14.78
CA SER A 263 -1.72 22.54 14.95
C SER A 263 -1.17 23.80 14.29
N LYS A 264 -1.70 24.14 13.11
CA LYS A 264 -1.29 25.29 12.31
C LYS A 264 -2.51 25.97 11.71
N THR A 265 -2.36 27.25 11.40
CA THR A 265 -3.35 28.06 10.68
C THR A 265 -2.77 28.50 9.34
N TYR A 266 -3.59 28.42 8.31
CA TYR A 266 -3.31 28.81 6.94
C TYR A 266 -4.32 29.87 6.50
N THR A 267 -3.86 30.89 5.80
CA THR A 267 -4.69 31.99 5.32
C THR A 267 -4.72 31.97 3.80
N VAL A 268 -5.92 31.86 3.23
CA VAL A 268 -6.16 31.95 1.80
C VAL A 268 -7.01 33.17 1.50
N LYS A 269 -6.59 33.97 0.54
CA LYS A 269 -7.28 35.20 0.17
C LYS A 269 -7.31 35.42 -1.33
N THR A 270 -8.24 36.25 -1.77
CA THR A 270 -8.30 36.69 -3.16
C THR A 270 -7.06 37.50 -3.53
N MET A 271 -6.57 37.33 -4.76
CA MET A 271 -5.42 38.09 -5.27
C MET A 271 -5.78 39.52 -5.65
N TRP A 272 -7.04 39.74 -6.03
CA TRP A 272 -7.54 41.00 -6.56
C TRP A 272 -8.71 41.52 -5.72
N SER A 273 -9.11 42.76 -5.98
CA SER A 273 -10.31 43.39 -5.41
C SER A 273 -11.44 43.47 -6.46
N GLY A 274 -12.63 43.88 -6.02
CA GLY A 274 -13.82 44.00 -6.87
C GLY A 274 -14.60 42.70 -7.04
N ASP A 275 -15.58 42.75 -7.94
CA ASP A 275 -16.59 41.69 -8.10
C ASP A 275 -16.02 40.39 -8.66
N ASP A 276 -14.87 40.47 -9.31
CA ASP A 276 -14.15 39.35 -9.92
C ASP A 276 -13.03 38.80 -9.05
N ALA A 277 -12.85 39.31 -7.83
CA ALA A 277 -11.81 38.87 -6.91
C ALA A 277 -11.85 37.36 -6.62
N TRP A 278 -13.02 36.74 -6.68
CA TRP A 278 -13.20 35.30 -6.46
C TRP A 278 -12.49 34.42 -7.49
N LYS A 279 -12.03 34.96 -8.63
CA LYS A 279 -11.44 34.17 -9.73
C LYS A 279 -10.01 33.69 -9.43
N GLU A 280 -9.32 34.28 -8.45
CA GLU A 280 -7.94 33.91 -8.12
C GLU A 280 -7.65 34.05 -6.63
N TRP A 281 -7.10 32.98 -6.05
CA TRP A 281 -6.82 32.84 -4.63
C TRP A 281 -5.38 32.40 -4.38
N ARG A 282 -4.81 32.87 -3.28
CA ARG A 282 -3.47 32.52 -2.85
C ARG A 282 -3.38 32.28 -1.34
N CYS A 283 -2.66 31.23 -0.96
CA CYS A 283 -2.14 31.01 0.38
C CYS A 283 -0.60 30.98 0.31
N THR A 284 0.07 31.63 1.27
CA THR A 284 1.55 31.72 1.36
C THR A 284 2.12 31.06 2.61
N ASP A 285 1.27 30.49 3.48
CA ASP A 285 1.66 30.00 4.80
C ASP A 285 2.32 28.61 4.75
N GLY A 286 3.64 28.57 4.59
CA GLY A 286 4.41 27.33 4.45
C GLY A 286 4.55 26.85 3.00
N GLY A 287 4.53 27.79 2.07
CA GLY A 287 4.59 27.60 0.62
C GLY A 287 3.48 28.37 -0.09
N SER A 288 3.51 28.37 -1.41
CA SER A 288 2.56 28.91 -2.37
C SER A 288 1.49 27.88 -2.78
N PHE A 289 0.24 28.20 -2.49
CA PHE A 289 -0.92 27.49 -3.01
C PHE A 289 -1.78 28.48 -3.80
N ASN A 290 -1.88 28.31 -5.12
CA ASN A 290 -2.62 29.20 -6.01
C ASN A 290 -3.79 28.45 -6.65
N ILE A 291 -4.98 29.05 -6.59
CA ILE A 291 -6.21 28.51 -7.16
C ILE A 291 -6.77 29.57 -8.10
N LYS A 292 -6.88 29.29 -9.39
CA LYS A 292 -7.38 30.26 -10.37
C LYS A 292 -8.38 29.64 -11.33
N THR A 293 -9.39 30.40 -11.75
CA THR A 293 -10.28 29.96 -12.83
C THR A 293 -9.48 29.82 -14.13
N MET A 294 -9.83 28.80 -14.92
CA MET A 294 -9.22 28.60 -16.23
C MET A 294 -9.80 29.54 -17.29
N TRP A 295 -11.05 29.95 -17.09
CA TRP A 295 -11.83 30.72 -18.05
C TRP A 295 -12.28 32.06 -17.44
N SER A 296 -12.73 32.96 -18.31
CA SER A 296 -13.35 34.24 -17.96
C SER A 296 -14.86 34.21 -18.22
N GLY A 297 -15.57 35.27 -17.81
CA GLY A 297 -17.03 35.38 -17.96
C GLY A 297 -17.83 34.60 -16.90
N ASP A 298 -19.12 34.43 -17.17
CA ASP A 298 -20.10 33.88 -16.22
C ASP A 298 -19.87 32.40 -15.87
N ASP A 299 -19.13 31.70 -16.73
CA ASP A 299 -18.81 30.28 -16.60
C ASP A 299 -17.41 30.01 -16.02
N ALA A 300 -16.69 31.07 -15.61
CA ALA A 300 -15.34 30.97 -15.06
C ALA A 300 -15.23 29.98 -13.88
N TRP A 301 -16.32 29.78 -13.13
CA TRP A 301 -16.36 28.90 -11.96
C TRP A 301 -16.32 27.40 -12.28
N LYS A 302 -16.51 27.00 -13.55
CA LYS A 302 -16.63 25.57 -13.94
C LYS A 302 -15.32 24.82 -13.91
N GLU A 303 -14.18 25.50 -14.08
CA GLU A 303 -12.87 24.87 -14.15
C GLU A 303 -11.81 25.72 -13.46
N TRP A 304 -11.00 25.08 -12.62
CA TRP A 304 -9.97 25.71 -11.82
C TRP A 304 -8.63 25.03 -12.04
N ARG A 305 -7.58 25.83 -12.12
CA ARG A 305 -6.19 25.38 -12.07
C ARG A 305 -5.63 25.61 -10.69
N ILE A 306 -5.03 24.56 -10.13
CA ILE A 306 -4.35 24.60 -8.83
C ILE A 306 -2.85 24.41 -9.07
N THR A 307 -2.05 25.31 -8.52
CA THR A 307 -0.59 25.17 -8.42
C THR A 307 -0.23 25.12 -6.95
N ASP A 308 0.42 24.04 -6.53
CA ASP A 308 0.62 23.69 -5.13
C ASP A 308 2.08 23.34 -4.88
N ASP A 309 2.74 24.12 -4.03
CA ASP A 309 4.04 23.79 -3.42
C ASP A 309 4.00 23.89 -1.88
N ILE A 310 2.79 23.94 -1.30
CA ILE A 310 2.62 24.15 0.15
C ILE A 310 2.91 22.85 0.92
N SER A 311 3.64 23.01 2.02
CA SER A 311 3.82 21.95 3.03
C SER A 311 2.64 21.93 3.99
N ALA A 312 1.60 21.20 3.60
CA ALA A 312 0.39 21.00 4.37
C ALA A 312 -0.21 19.60 4.14
N PRO A 313 -0.96 19.04 5.12
CA PRO A 313 -1.73 17.82 4.92
C PRO A 313 -2.75 17.93 3.78
N ALA A 314 -3.15 16.78 3.23
CA ALA A 314 -4.11 16.69 2.13
C ALA A 314 -5.47 17.33 2.47
N GLU A 315 -5.87 17.20 3.73
CA GLU A 315 -7.11 17.71 4.29
C GLU A 315 -7.12 19.24 4.33
N VAL A 316 -5.99 19.86 4.67
CA VAL A 316 -5.82 21.32 4.62
C VAL A 316 -5.87 21.81 3.17
N LYS A 317 -5.21 21.12 2.25
CA LYS A 317 -5.26 21.46 0.81
C LYS A 317 -6.68 21.38 0.25
N MET A 318 -7.44 20.35 0.62
CA MET A 318 -8.87 20.24 0.30
C MET A 318 -9.67 21.41 0.86
N ALA A 319 -9.43 21.79 2.12
CA ALA A 319 -10.11 22.92 2.75
C ALA A 319 -9.79 24.28 2.07
N LEU A 320 -8.55 24.48 1.59
CA LEU A 320 -8.18 25.65 0.79
C LEU A 320 -8.96 25.71 -0.53
N VAL A 321 -9.08 24.58 -1.22
CA VAL A 321 -9.88 24.49 -2.47
C VAL A 321 -11.35 24.74 -2.19
N PHE A 322 -11.88 24.18 -1.10
CA PHE A 322 -13.26 24.38 -0.70
C PHE A 322 -13.58 25.87 -0.44
N ALA A 323 -12.70 26.59 0.26
CA ALA A 323 -12.87 28.03 0.53
C ALA A 323 -12.98 28.86 -0.77
N ALA A 324 -12.14 28.57 -1.76
CA ALA A 324 -12.21 29.23 -3.06
C ALA A 324 -13.51 28.88 -3.81
N ALA A 325 -13.89 27.60 -3.83
CA ALA A 325 -15.07 27.12 -4.54
C ALA A 325 -16.38 27.69 -3.95
N ILE A 326 -16.53 27.68 -2.62
CA ILE A 326 -17.76 28.15 -1.96
C ILE A 326 -17.95 29.66 -2.17
N ALA A 327 -16.87 30.44 -2.14
CA ALA A 327 -16.89 31.87 -2.40
C ALA A 327 -17.14 32.23 -3.88
N GLY A 328 -16.70 31.37 -4.82
CA GLY A 328 -16.99 31.51 -6.24
C GLY A 328 -18.44 31.21 -6.63
N HIS A 329 -19.16 30.36 -5.88
CA HIS A 329 -20.44 29.81 -6.34
C HIS A 329 -21.68 30.24 -5.54
N THR A 330 -21.58 30.35 -4.21
CA THR A 330 -22.77 30.25 -3.33
C THR A 330 -22.99 31.40 -2.36
N ILE A 331 -22.07 32.36 -2.28
CA ILE A 331 -22.17 33.45 -1.30
C ILE A 331 -22.83 34.67 -1.96
N PRO A 332 -23.88 35.25 -1.36
CA PRO A 332 -24.42 36.53 -1.80
C PRO A 332 -23.32 37.59 -1.81
N ARG A 333 -23.03 38.12 -3.01
CA ARG A 333 -22.14 39.27 -3.18
C ARG A 333 -23.03 40.49 -3.02
N GLY A 334 -22.99 41.07 -1.83
CA GLY A 334 -23.80 42.24 -1.46
C GLY A 334 -23.44 43.48 -2.26
#